data_AF-A0A0S8DBD7-F1
#
_entry.id   AF-A0A0S8DBD7-F1
#
_cell.length_a   1.000
_cell.length_b   1.000
_cell.length_c   1.000
_cell.angle_alpha   90.00
_cell.angle_beta   90.00
_cell.angle_gamma   90.00
#
_symmetry.space_group_name_H-M   'P 1'
#
loop_
_entity.id
_entity.type
_entity.pdbx_description
1 polymer ?
#
loop_
_entity_poly.entity_id
_entity_poly.type
_entity_poly.pdbx_seq_one_letter_code
_entity_poly.pdbx_strand_id
1 'polypeptide(L)'
;MEKEINFNKYFKIRLCSDLDYEGMVVDIVYKNATLATLNQDKGIKNIEIKLYPPQMDKYWEFSYKKFVEILEEAKKTLLEINEEKNE
;
A
#
# COMPACT_ATOMS: atom_id res chain seq x y z
N MET A 1 -10.78 -11.22 -0.40
CA MET A 1 -11.40 -10.31 0.60
C MET A 1 -10.75 -8.96 0.41
N GLU A 2 -11.51 -7.96 -0.04
CA GLU A 2 -11.00 -6.59 -0.14
C GLU A 2 -11.31 -5.86 1.16
N LYS A 3 -10.27 -5.38 1.85
CA LYS A 3 -10.40 -4.61 3.10
C LYS A 3 -9.84 -3.23 2.86
N GLU A 4 -10.57 -2.20 3.27
CA GLU A 4 -10.13 -0.80 3.22
C GLU A 4 -9.95 -0.27 4.64
N ILE A 5 -8.80 0.33 4.93
CA ILE A 5 -8.46 0.98 6.20
C ILE A 5 -8.29 2.47 5.93
N ASN A 6 -9.12 3.30 6.57
CA ASN A 6 -9.01 4.75 6.47
C ASN A 6 -7.94 5.24 7.45
N PHE A 7 -6.82 5.75 6.93
CA PHE A 7 -5.74 6.29 7.76
C PHE A 7 -6.02 7.73 8.18
N ASN A 8 -6.53 8.55 7.25
CA ASN A 8 -7.09 9.86 7.54
C ASN A 8 -8.05 10.29 6.41
N LYS A 9 -8.50 11.55 6.42
CA LYS A 9 -9.42 12.08 5.39
C LYS A 9 -8.91 12.02 3.94
N TYR A 10 -7.61 11.82 3.72
CA TYR A 10 -7.02 11.77 2.38
C TYR A 10 -6.41 10.41 2.04
N PHE A 11 -5.87 9.73 3.04
CA PHE A 11 -5.09 8.52 2.88
C PHE A 11 -5.86 7.28 3.30
N LYS A 12 -5.75 6.23 2.49
CA LYS A 12 -6.36 4.93 2.74
C LYS A 12 -5.40 3.81 2.36
N ILE A 13 -5.57 2.67 3.01
CA ILE A 13 -4.89 1.42 2.71
C ILE A 13 -5.93 0.44 2.17
N ARG A 14 -5.64 -0.25 1.07
CA ARG A 14 -6.49 -1.27 0.48
C ARG A 14 -5.74 -2.58 0.36
N LEU A 15 -6.35 -3.65 0.83
CA LEU A 15 -5.86 -5.01 0.63
C LEU A 15 -6.48 -5.55 -0.66
N CYS A 16 -5.62 -5.97 -1.59
CA CYS A 16 -6.06 -6.46 -2.89
C CYS A 16 -5.27 -7.72 -3.27
N SER A 17 -5.94 -8.64 -3.97
CA SER A 17 -5.25 -9.65 -4.77
C SER A 17 -4.99 -9.05 -6.14
N ASP A 18 -3.74 -8.88 -6.51
CA ASP A 18 -3.35 -8.31 -7.80
C ASP A 18 -2.85 -9.44 -8.70
N LEU A 19 -3.26 -9.44 -9.97
CA LEU A 19 -2.91 -10.49 -10.94
C LEU A 19 -1.42 -10.45 -11.31
N ASP A 20 -0.77 -9.30 -11.11
CA ASP A 20 0.65 -9.13 -11.39
C ASP A 20 1.55 -9.74 -10.30
N TYR A 21 0.98 -10.19 -9.18
CA TYR A 21 1.71 -10.68 -8.01
C TYR A 21 1.17 -12.02 -7.52
N GLU A 22 2.06 -12.86 -6.96
CA GLU A 22 1.68 -14.20 -6.47
C GLU A 22 0.89 -14.12 -5.14
N GLY A 23 0.97 -12.99 -4.45
CA GLY A 23 0.41 -12.78 -3.12
C GLY A 23 -0.67 -11.69 -3.02
N MET A 24 -1.10 -11.45 -1.77
CA MET A 24 -1.86 -10.23 -1.47
C MET A 24 -0.90 -9.05 -1.52
N VAL A 25 -1.38 -7.94 -2.08
CA VAL A 25 -0.68 -6.66 -2.08
C VAL A 25 -1.44 -5.64 -1.24
N VAL A 26 -0.74 -4.58 -0.88
CA VAL A 26 -1.32 -3.44 -0.19
C VAL A 26 -1.19 -2.19 -1.04
N ASP A 27 -2.33 -1.62 -1.42
CA ASP A 27 -2.42 -0.34 -2.10
C ASP A 27 -2.52 0.81 -1.09
N ILE A 28 -1.69 1.82 -1.27
CA ILE A 28 -1.80 3.11 -0.61
C ILE A 28 -2.55 4.04 -1.56
N VAL A 29 -3.68 4.58 -1.12
CA VAL A 29 -4.55 5.48 -1.90
C VAL A 29 -4.49 6.87 -1.29
N TYR A 30 -4.29 7.88 -2.13
CA TYR A 30 -4.32 9.29 -1.76
C TYR A 30 -5.38 10.03 -2.59
N LYS A 31 -6.35 10.68 -1.91
CA LYS A 31 -7.45 11.42 -2.55
C LYS A 31 -8.14 10.63 -3.67
N ASN A 32 -8.46 9.36 -3.39
CA ASN A 32 -9.12 8.41 -4.30
C ASN A 32 -8.30 7.95 -5.52
N ALA A 33 -7.01 8.25 -5.59
CA ALA A 33 -6.10 7.71 -6.59
C ALA A 33 -5.06 6.79 -5.92
N THR A 34 -4.76 5.65 -6.56
CA THR A 34 -3.66 4.78 -6.11
C THR A 34 -2.35 5.56 -6.20
N LEU A 35 -1.67 5.64 -5.06
CA LEU A 35 -0.40 6.32 -4.91
C LEU A 35 0.75 5.32 -5.01
N ALA A 36 0.62 4.19 -4.33
CA ALA A 36 1.61 3.13 -4.36
C ALA A 36 0.98 1.76 -4.14
N THR A 37 1.68 0.72 -4.57
CA THR A 37 1.41 -0.68 -4.21
C THR A 37 2.64 -1.23 -3.52
N LEU A 38 2.45 -1.87 -2.36
CA LEU A 38 3.46 -2.65 -1.66
C LEU A 38 3.20 -4.13 -1.93
N ASN A 39 4.24 -4.85 -2.33
CA ASN A 39 4.23 -6.30 -2.48
C ASN A 39 5.41 -6.92 -1.73
N GLN A 40 5.31 -8.21 -1.45
CA GLN A 40 6.33 -8.97 -0.70
C GLN A 40 6.71 -10.28 -1.38
N ASP A 41 6.55 -10.37 -2.70
CA ASP A 41 6.83 -11.59 -3.45
C ASP A 41 8.31 -12.03 -3.33
N LYS A 42 9.21 -11.07 -3.09
CA LYS A 42 10.64 -11.30 -2.83
C LYS A 42 10.96 -11.62 -1.36
N GLY A 43 9.93 -11.87 -0.54
CA GLY A 43 10.02 -12.22 0.87
C GLY A 43 9.84 -11.02 1.81
N ILE A 44 9.50 -11.33 3.07
CA ILE A 44 9.13 -10.35 4.12
C ILE A 44 10.19 -9.26 4.42
N LYS A 45 11.46 -9.52 4.08
CA LYS A 45 12.57 -8.56 4.26
C LYS A 45 12.82 -7.70 3.02
N ASN A 46 12.23 -8.06 1.88
CA ASN A 46 12.45 -7.43 0.58
C ASN A 46 11.12 -6.92 0.01
N ILE A 47 10.41 -6.11 0.80
CA ILE A 47 9.17 -5.47 0.36
C ILE A 47 9.52 -4.45 -0.72
N GLU A 48 8.82 -4.55 -1.85
CA GLU A 48 8.96 -3.61 -2.96
C GLU A 48 7.79 -2.63 -2.98
N ILE A 49 8.09 -1.40 -3.40
CA ILE A 49 7.10 -0.34 -3.58
C ILE A 49 7.07 0.10 -5.04
N LYS A 50 5.89 0.07 -5.63
CA LYS A 50 5.61 0.62 -6.96
C LYS A 50 4.85 1.93 -6.79
N LEU A 51 5.36 3.02 -7.37
CA LEU A 51 4.74 4.36 -7.28
C LEU A 51 3.99 4.69 -8.57
N TYR A 52 2.81 5.31 -8.45
CA TYR A 52 1.92 5.63 -9.59
C TYR A 52 1.69 7.13 -9.76
N PRO A 53 2.69 7.91 -10.18
CA PRO A 53 2.60 9.37 -10.21
C PRO A 53 1.32 9.85 -10.93
N PRO A 54 0.72 10.97 -10.49
CA PRO A 54 -0.49 11.47 -11.11
C PRO A 54 -0.21 11.91 -12.56
N GLN A 55 -1.22 11.78 -13.44
CA GLN A 55 -1.08 12.17 -14.84
C GLN A 55 -0.92 13.69 -15.04
N MET A 56 -0.16 14.07 -16.07
CA MET A 56 -0.03 15.43 -16.64
C MET A 56 0.38 16.54 -15.66
N ASP A 57 1.69 16.76 -15.47
CA ASP A 57 2.32 17.85 -14.70
C ASP A 57 1.77 18.10 -13.29
N LYS A 58 1.03 17.13 -12.74
CA LYS A 58 0.55 17.13 -11.38
C LYS A 58 1.58 16.45 -10.49
N TYR A 59 1.53 16.80 -9.22
CA TYR A 59 2.31 16.16 -8.18
C TYR A 59 1.40 15.83 -7.01
N TRP A 60 1.77 14.82 -6.24
CA TRP A 60 1.18 14.68 -4.92
C TRP A 60 1.93 15.54 -3.94
N GLU A 61 1.16 16.21 -3.10
CA GLU A 61 1.68 17.00 -2.00
C GLU A 61 0.99 16.56 -0.72
N PHE A 62 1.80 16.18 0.25
CA PHE A 62 1.40 15.77 1.58
C PHE A 62 2.61 15.89 2.53
N SER A 63 2.35 15.82 3.83
CA SER A 63 3.40 15.88 4.84
C SER A 63 4.30 14.65 4.77
N TYR A 64 5.62 14.86 4.77
CA TYR A 64 6.62 13.80 4.89
C TYR A 64 6.30 12.84 6.04
N LYS A 65 6.03 13.38 7.25
CA LYS A 65 5.71 12.57 8.43
C LYS A 65 4.49 11.68 8.18
N LYS A 66 3.42 12.24 7.63
CA LYS A 66 2.20 11.46 7.30
C LYS A 66 2.46 10.39 6.25
N PHE A 67 3.35 10.65 5.31
CA PHE A 67 3.71 9.69 4.28
C PHE A 67 4.50 8.51 4.86
N VAL A 68 5.48 8.79 5.72
CA VAL A 68 6.22 7.74 6.44
C VAL A 68 5.29 6.91 7.31
N GLU A 69 4.38 7.55 8.06
CA GLU A 69 3.43 6.84 8.92
C GLU A 69 2.52 5.89 8.14
N ILE A 70 1.99 6.31 6.97
CA ILE A 70 1.17 5.40 6.17
C ILE A 70 1.98 4.29 5.50
N LEU A 71 3.25 4.53 5.13
CA LEU A 71 4.11 3.47 4.61
C LEU A 71 4.34 2.38 5.65
N GLU A 72 4.59 2.76 6.91
CA GLU A 72 4.75 1.80 8.00
C GLU A 72 3.45 1.04 8.29
N GLU A 73 2.30 1.73 8.29
CA GLU A 73 1.00 1.07 8.50
C GLU A 73 0.65 0.11 7.35
N ALA A 74 0.94 0.49 6.11
CA ALA A 74 0.74 -0.35 4.93
C ALA A 74 1.64 -1.59 4.96
N LYS A 75 2.90 -1.42 5.35
CA LYS A 75 3.84 -2.53 5.55
C LYS A 75 3.36 -3.48 6.65
N LYS A 76 2.96 -2.96 7.80
CA LYS A 76 2.42 -3.77 8.90
C LYS A 76 1.20 -4.56 8.45
N THR A 77 0.27 -3.89 7.77
CA THR A 77 -0.92 -4.53 7.19
C THR A 77 -0.54 -5.67 6.24
N LEU A 78 0.44 -5.45 5.35
CA LEU A 78 0.91 -6.48 4.40
C LEU A 78 1.49 -7.70 5.11
N LEU A 79 2.24 -7.50 6.18
CA LEU A 79 2.84 -8.60 6.96
C LEU A 79 1.77 -9.39 7.70
N GLU A 80 0.83 -8.74 8.38
CA GLU A 80 -0.24 -9.41 9.15
C GLU A 80 -1.05 -10.38 8.27
N ILE A 81 -1.44 -9.96 7.07
CA ILE A 81 -2.25 -10.79 6.14
C ILE A 81 -1.49 -12.03 5.65
N ASN A 82 -0.17 -11.90 5.51
CA ASN A 82 0.64 -12.98 4.98
C ASN A 82 1.22 -13.87 6.09
N GLU A 83 1.26 -13.41 7.34
CA GLU A 83 1.43 -14.25 8.52
C GLU A 83 0.19 -15.14 8.73
N GLU A 84 -1.02 -14.60 8.58
CA GLU A 84 -2.30 -15.36 8.63
C GLU A 84 -2.42 -16.48 7.57
N LYS A 85 -1.56 -16.48 6.53
CA LYS A 85 -1.52 -17.55 5.50
C LYS A 85 -0.52 -18.67 5.79
N ASN A 86 0.36 -18.51 6.77
CA ASN A 86 1.41 -19.47 7.11
C ASN A 86 1.07 -20.31 8.37
N GLU A 87 -0.14 -20.16 8.92
CA GLU A 87 -0.76 -21.07 9.90
C GLU A 87 -1.81 -21.98 9.22
#